data_AF-A0A2V9MAK9-F1
#
_entry.id   AF-A0A2V9MAK9-F1
#
_cell.length_a   1.000
_cell.length_b   1.000
_cell.length_c   1.000
_cell.angle_alpha   90.00
_cell.angle_beta   90.00
_cell.angle_gamma   90.00
#
_symmetry.space_group_name_H-M   'P 1'
#
loop_
_entity.id
_entity.type
_entity.pdbx_description
1 polymer ?
#
loop_
_entity_poly.entity_id
_entity_poly.type
_entity_poly.pdbx_seq_one_letter_code
_entity_poly.pdbx_strand_id
1 'polypeptide(L)' 'MGVRDGIPPYSFRVVRGSLSPGLTLRANTGTIMGAPIAAGAFSFRVAVTSSGGSSDQKDLGIIIK' A
#
# COMPACT_ATOMS: atom_id res chain seq x y z
N MET A 1 9.99 -28.41 -0.76
CA MET A 1 10.09 -27.03 -1.27
C MET A 1 8.84 -26.30 -0.81
N GLY A 2 8.93 -25.52 0.28
CA GLY A 2 7.76 -24.97 0.97
C GLY A 2 7.40 -23.59 0.43
N VAL A 3 6.17 -23.44 -0.06
CA VAL A 3 5.60 -22.17 -0.48
C VAL A 3 5.43 -21.27 0.75
N ARG A 4 6.42 -20.40 1.00
CA ARG A 4 6.37 -19.41 2.08
C ARG A 4 5.71 -18.10 1.65
N ASP A 5 5.36 -17.96 0.38
CA ASP A 5 4.96 -16.67 -0.20
C ASP A 5 3.46 -16.35 -0.06
N GLY A 6 2.71 -17.21 0.65
CA GLY A 6 1.26 -17.14 0.75
C GLY A 6 0.70 -17.12 2.17
N ILE A 7 1.52 -16.88 3.21
CA ILE A 7 1.09 -17.03 4.60
C ILE A 7 0.49 -15.71 5.12
N PRO A 8 -0.84 -15.60 5.28
CA PRO A 8 -1.43 -14.49 6.00
C PRO A 8 -0.99 -14.51 7.48
N PRO A 9 -1.08 -13.37 8.19
CA PRO A 9 -1.55 -12.07 7.73
C PRO A 9 -0.55 -11.34 6.83
N TYR A 10 -1.08 -10.54 5.90
CA TYR A 10 -0.30 -9.59 5.11
C TYR A 10 -0.34 -8.21 5.76
N SER A 11 0.81 -7.52 5.74
CA SER A 11 0.92 -6.13 6.16
C SER A 11 1.31 -5.25 4.97
N PHE A 12 0.50 -4.24 4.71
CA PHE A 12 0.71 -3.24 3.67
C PHE A 12 1.22 -1.94 4.28
N ARG A 13 2.23 -1.33 3.67
CA ARG A 13 2.74 -0.02 4.11
C ARG A 13 3.23 0.80 2.93
N VAL A 14 3.02 2.12 3.01
CA VAL A 14 3.67 3.06 2.09
C VAL A 14 5.13 3.20 2.49
N VAL A 15 6.05 2.85 1.60
CA VAL A 15 7.50 2.90 1.84
C VAL A 15 8.18 4.07 1.14
N ARG A 16 7.50 4.71 0.17
CA ARG A 16 7.99 5.89 -0.52
C ARG A 16 6.83 6.74 -1.03
N GLY A 17 7.04 8.06 -1.09
CA GLY A 17 6.01 9.02 -1.51
C GLY A 17 4.90 9.15 -0.45
N SER A 18 3.79 9.71 -0.87
CA SER A 18 2.63 9.94 0.01
C SER A 18 1.33 9.70 -0.73
N LEU A 19 0.33 9.27 0.01
CA LEU A 19 -1.05 9.31 -0.44
C LEU A 19 -1.53 10.77 -0.49
N SER A 20 -2.55 11.05 -1.30
CA SER A 20 -3.20 12.36 -1.25
C SER A 20 -3.72 12.63 0.16
N PRO A 21 -3.60 13.87 0.67
CA PRO A 21 -4.15 14.24 1.97
C PRO A 21 -5.60 13.78 2.10
N GLY A 22 -5.94 13.16 3.25
CA GLY A 22 -7.27 12.59 3.49
C GLY A 22 -7.46 11.13 3.04
N LEU A 23 -6.50 10.53 2.33
CA LEU A 23 -6.46 9.09 2.08
C LEU A 23 -5.51 8.36 3.04
N THR A 24 -5.91 7.17 3.47
CA THR A 24 -5.16 6.30 4.38
C THR A 24 -5.12 4.87 3.85
N LEU A 25 -3.95 4.23 3.87
CA LEU A 25 -3.78 2.80 3.58
C LEU A 25 -4.07 1.97 4.84
N ARG A 26 -5.02 1.05 4.75
CA ARG A 26 -5.28 0.02 5.78
C ARG A 26 -4.21 -1.05 5.69
N ALA A 27 -3.34 -1.12 6.68
CA ALA A 27 -2.20 -2.06 6.68
C ALA A 27 -2.61 -3.53 6.62
N ASN A 28 -3.83 -3.90 7.03
CA ASN A 28 -4.25 -5.29 7.14
C ASN A 28 -4.94 -5.81 5.87
N THR A 29 -5.50 -4.89 5.06
CA THR A 29 -6.31 -5.22 3.87
C THR A 29 -5.73 -4.66 2.58
N GLY A 30 -4.78 -3.73 2.66
CA GLY A 30 -4.24 -3.02 1.49
C GLY A 30 -5.21 -2.01 0.88
N THR A 31 -6.35 -1.76 1.52
CA THR A 31 -7.37 -0.84 1.01
C THR A 31 -6.98 0.60 1.31
N ILE A 32 -7.07 1.47 0.30
CA ILE A 32 -6.93 2.92 0.48
C ILE A 32 -8.34 3.49 0.68
N MET A 33 -8.54 4.21 1.79
CA MET A 33 -9.84 4.77 2.16
C MET A 33 -9.71 6.21 2.63
N GLY A 34 -10.83 6.93 2.60
CA GLY A 34 -10.94 8.32 3.02
C GLY A 34 -11.41 9.21 1.88
N ALA A 35 -11.40 10.52 2.11
CA ALA A 35 -11.79 11.52 1.13
C ALA A 35 -10.57 12.37 0.78
N PRO A 36 -10.11 12.38 -0.48
CA PRO A 36 -8.98 13.21 -0.88
C PRO A 36 -9.38 14.69 -0.79
N ILE A 37 -8.56 15.49 -0.11
CA ILE A 37 -8.82 16.95 0.08
C ILE A 37 -7.98 17.84 -0.85
N ALA A 38 -7.12 17.24 -1.67
CA ALA A 38 -6.27 17.96 -2.61
C ALA A 38 -6.30 17.27 -3.99
N ALA A 39 -6.56 18.06 -5.03
CA ALA A 39 -6.40 17.65 -6.41
C ALA A 39 -4.92 17.59 -6.78
N GLY A 40 -4.56 16.67 -7.69
CA GLY A 40 -3.18 16.47 -8.12
C GLY A 40 -2.83 15.01 -8.38
N ALA A 41 -1.63 14.81 -8.90
CA ALA A 41 -1.05 13.47 -9.09
C ALA A 41 -0.18 13.11 -7.88
N PHE A 42 -0.51 11.99 -7.22
CA PHE A 42 0.20 11.49 -6.05
C PHE A 42 0.80 10.13 -6.39
N SER A 43 2.13 10.05 -6.46
CA SER A 43 2.88 8.82 -6.66
C SER A 43 3.39 8.27 -5.33
N PHE A 44 3.12 6.99 -5.05
CA PHE A 44 3.54 6.33 -3.83
C PHE A 44 3.89 4.86 -4.09
N ARG A 45 4.83 4.32 -3.30
CA ARG A 45 5.22 2.92 -3.35
C ARG A 45 4.65 2.18 -2.16
N VAL A 46 3.93 1.09 -2.43
CA VAL A 46 3.39 0.19 -1.39
C VAL A 46 4.25 -1.05 -1.33
N ALA A 47 4.62 -1.44 -0.11
CA ALA A 47 5.18 -2.74 0.19
C ALA A 47 4.11 -3.63 0.82
N VAL A 48 4.08 -4.90 0.42
CA VAL A 48 3.34 -5.96 1.11
C VAL A 48 4.34 -6.90 1.76
N THR A 49 4.10 -7.27 3.00
CA THR A 49 4.93 -8.23 3.75
C THR A 49 4.03 -9.34 4.28
N SER A 50 4.36 -10.59 3.97
CA SER A 50 3.71 -11.77 4.54
C SER A 50 4.29 -12.11 5.91
N SER A 51 3.54 -12.86 6.73
CA SER A 51 4.05 -13.35 8.02
C SER A 51 5.25 -14.30 7.87
N GLY A 52 5.42 -14.90 6.69
CA GLY A 52 6.58 -15.72 6.33
C GLY A 52 7.87 -14.92 6.07
N GLY A 53 7.82 -13.59 6.08
CA GLY A 53 8.96 -12.70 5.86
C GLY A 53 9.19 -12.28 4.40
N SER A 54 8.48 -12.89 3.44
CA SER A 54 8.53 -12.47 2.04
C SER A 54 7.88 -11.09 1.88
N SER A 55 8.56 -10.20 1.17
CA SER A 55 8.07 -8.83 0.90
C SER A 55 8.18 -8.48 -0.58
N ASP A 56 7.14 -7.87 -1.12
CA ASP A 56 7.10 -7.34 -2.49
C ASP A 56 6.73 -5.86 -2.47
N GLN A 57 7.15 -5.10 -3.48
CA GLN A 57 6.92 -3.66 -3.54
C GLN A 57 6.46 -3.23 -4.94
N LYS A 58 5.51 -2.31 -4.99
CA LYS A 58 4.99 -1.76 -6.24
C LYS A 58 4.84 -0.25 -6.19
N ASP A 59 5.34 0.41 -7.23
CA ASP A 59 5.08 1.82 -7.50
C ASP A 59 3.65 1.98 -8.03
N LEU A 60 2.90 2.87 -7.40
CA LEU A 60 1.51 3.19 -7.71
C LEU A 60 1.33 4.70 -7.80
N GLY A 61 0.22 5.12 -8.41
CA GLY A 61 -0.16 6.53 -8.48
C GLY A 61 -1.67 6.71 -8.51
N ILE A 62 -2.13 7.80 -7.91
CA ILE A 62 -3.52 8.24 -7.97
C ILE A 62 -3.58 9.68 -8.49
N ILE A 63 -4.56 9.96 -9.34
CA ILE A 63 -4.82 11.30 -9.87
C ILE A 63 -6.18 11.74 -9.34
N ILE A 64 -6.19 12.80 -8.55
CA ILE A 64 -7.41 13.45 -8.05
C ILE A 64 -7.67 14.67 -8.93
N LYS A 65 -8.91 14.77 -9.45
CA LYS A 65 -9.37 15.89 -10.27
C LYS A 65 -10.32 16.77 -9.48
#